data_AF-A0A929UIL0-F1
#
_entry.id   AF-A0A929UIL0-F1
#
_cell.length_a   1.000
_cell.length_b   1.000
_cell.length_c   1.000
_cell.angle_alpha   90.00
_cell.angle_beta   90.00
_cell.angle_gamma   90.00
#
_symmetry.space_group_name_H-M   'P 1'
#
loop_
_entity.id
_entity.type
_entity.pdbx_description
1 polymer ?
#
loop_
_entity_poly.entity_id
_entity_poly.type
_entity_poly.pdbx_seq_one_letter_code
_entity_poly.pdbx_strand_id
1 'polypeptide(L)'
;MKMPTPGDLFGAPRRPDSEVAVQESSDGTNPDDTAASAAVLDHTRDDVPAEKLQHLGALDENGELTEIGHQMEQFADESPEHARMLVEAKRYPETVRTQVAAIVALQKIPADLVVYGSKKRPCEERWRNLIDPRYNDSDWLKQLEVLASIQNMTREELLVHDIRPGVPGKVNRELRRLKTQQGLAECDLTLPSDEERKQIVKCIIAGSADKLWRQMKITDLVSSNYTRSEVFAVDTYRLVDTDKGRLYRNNKGEERKRSQRSLIKMGQLVVADPEDIRFRQNGEEVKIPVLKGITNVELSDLREVAPQLFADEDRGFVVGSDDKPVKLVESVLDNGLLQLGEQRIAAEPSEEMADFVVKKIAKEHRWELIGEANSQLSRLARKSGQEFREFSDEDLETRIAEHLAEVGLTDETGELRTIDDIAKGVAKFNAAESCGQDVLDEINRLYPDYVKSNGRELPVEYARDGEYIGPYFDHGTVGVDNILDVYPEDAAIPSGQQIMCQTKKHEFIGDQTWTSLVIVSPEEVREKARKIRARQQKQEEAARRERAFYADVENVIAWMESFGNELPAELQKQRLALTIDLRYVAYEDENSAKKLNELITKVTSWCAACGKYQ
;
A
#
# COMPACT_ATOMS: atom_id res chain seq x y z
N MET A 1 7.04 19.91 -38.61
CA MET A 1 6.34 20.95 -37.83
C MET A 1 6.92 20.94 -36.43
N LYS A 2 7.25 22.11 -35.87
CA LYS A 2 7.86 22.26 -34.54
C LYS A 2 6.81 22.00 -33.47
N MET A 3 7.16 21.23 -32.43
CA MET A 3 6.33 21.06 -31.24
C MET A 3 6.17 22.40 -30.50
N PRO A 4 4.99 22.72 -29.94
CA PRO A 4 4.81 23.87 -29.06
C PRO A 4 5.46 23.60 -27.69
N THR A 5 5.99 24.65 -27.08
CA THR A 5 6.63 24.63 -25.75
C THR A 5 5.61 25.03 -24.68
N PRO A 6 5.70 24.54 -23.41
CA PRO A 6 4.66 24.71 -22.37
C PRO A 6 4.43 26.14 -21.83
N GLY A 7 5.03 27.17 -22.44
CA GLY A 7 4.92 28.56 -22.00
C GLY A 7 3.61 29.27 -22.41
N ASP A 8 2.73 28.59 -23.16
CA ASP A 8 1.54 29.20 -23.76
C ASP A 8 0.23 28.93 -22.97
N LEU A 9 0.30 28.28 -21.80
CA LEU A 9 -0.87 27.85 -21.02
C LEU A 9 -1.34 28.84 -19.93
N PHE A 10 -0.71 30.00 -19.78
CA PHE A 10 -1.13 31.00 -18.80
C PHE A 10 -1.25 32.39 -19.43
N GLY A 11 -2.48 32.92 -19.47
CA GLY A 11 -2.76 34.30 -19.83
C GLY A 11 -1.99 35.26 -18.92
N ALA A 12 -1.13 36.08 -19.52
CA ALA A 12 -0.33 37.07 -18.81
C ALA A 12 -1.22 38.04 -18.00
N PRO A 13 -0.87 38.34 -16.73
CA PRO A 13 -1.42 39.50 -16.05
C PRO A 13 -0.88 40.78 -16.70
N ARG A 14 -1.78 41.72 -17.00
CA ARG A 14 -1.46 43.07 -17.47
C ARG A 14 -0.47 43.75 -16.51
N ARG A 15 0.70 44.11 -17.02
CA ARG A 15 1.55 45.17 -16.44
C ARG A 15 0.83 46.51 -16.56
N PRO A 16 0.85 47.38 -15.55
CA PRO A 16 0.69 48.81 -15.78
C PRO A 16 1.95 49.36 -16.43
N ASP A 17 1.75 50.23 -17.42
CA ASP A 17 2.75 50.86 -18.26
C ASP A 17 3.78 51.69 -17.46
N SER A 18 5.05 51.47 -17.78
CA SER A 18 6.14 52.40 -17.46
C SER A 18 6.58 53.08 -18.74
N GLU A 19 6.18 54.34 -18.94
CA GLU A 19 6.88 55.27 -19.82
C GLU A 19 6.50 56.71 -19.44
N VAL A 20 7.40 57.42 -18.75
CA VAL A 20 7.87 58.76 -19.13
C VAL A 20 9.28 58.93 -18.55
N ALA A 21 10.28 58.94 -19.43
CA ALA A 21 11.64 59.39 -19.16
C ALA A 21 11.72 60.92 -19.10
N VAL A 22 12.93 61.44 -18.76
CA VAL A 22 13.40 62.86 -18.74
C VAL A 22 13.36 63.39 -17.30
N GLN A 23 14.44 63.87 -16.64
CA GLN A 23 15.62 64.60 -17.10
C GLN A 23 16.73 64.59 -16.02
N GLU A 24 18.00 64.71 -16.42
CA GLU A 24 19.11 65.06 -15.54
C GLU A 24 18.92 66.43 -14.89
N SER A 25 19.25 66.57 -13.60
CA SER A 25 19.58 67.84 -12.98
C SER A 25 20.39 67.59 -11.70
N SER A 26 21.67 67.92 -11.78
CA SER A 26 22.56 68.15 -10.65
C SER A 26 21.97 69.17 -9.68
N ASP A 27 22.00 68.88 -8.38
CA ASP A 27 22.56 69.79 -7.37
C ASP A 27 22.61 69.05 -6.02
N GLY A 28 23.77 69.16 -5.35
CA GLY A 28 24.03 68.46 -4.10
C GLY A 28 23.22 69.00 -2.93
N THR A 29 23.13 68.21 -1.86
CA THR A 29 23.52 68.54 -0.48
C THR A 29 23.19 67.36 0.45
N ASN A 30 24.16 66.99 1.29
CA ASN A 30 24.13 66.10 2.47
C ASN A 30 23.95 64.56 2.31
N PRO A 31 24.97 63.77 2.73
CA PRO A 31 24.81 62.40 3.16
C PRO A 31 24.73 62.36 4.69
N ASP A 32 23.54 62.54 5.24
CA ASP A 32 23.18 62.13 6.59
C ASP A 32 21.75 61.60 6.48
N ASP A 33 21.44 60.49 7.15
CA ASP A 33 20.13 59.81 7.19
C ASP A 33 19.86 58.71 6.15
N THR A 34 20.77 57.75 5.95
CA THR A 34 20.36 56.36 5.60
C THR A 34 21.38 55.28 6.02
N ALA A 35 22.05 55.47 7.15
CA ALA A 35 22.96 54.48 7.74
C ALA A 35 22.61 54.15 9.22
N ALA A 36 21.32 54.19 9.55
CA ALA A 36 20.82 53.90 10.89
C ALA A 36 19.68 52.87 10.84
N SER A 37 19.99 51.65 10.42
CA SER A 37 19.20 50.43 10.72
C SER A 37 19.97 49.12 10.51
N ALA A 38 21.26 49.15 10.13
CA ALA A 38 22.10 47.95 9.97
C ALA A 38 23.18 47.81 11.05
N ALA A 39 23.08 48.56 12.14
CA ALA A 39 24.07 48.58 13.22
C ALA A 39 23.40 48.60 14.61
N VAL A 40 22.60 47.57 14.90
CA VAL A 40 22.21 47.22 16.28
C VAL A 40 22.25 45.71 16.41
N LEU A 41 23.45 45.13 16.29
CA LEU A 41 23.86 43.93 17.03
C LEU A 41 25.39 43.95 17.06
N ASP A 42 25.94 44.53 18.12
CA ASP A 42 27.33 44.30 18.49
C ASP A 42 27.44 42.81 18.86
N HIS A 43 28.03 42.02 17.97
CA HIS A 43 28.14 40.57 18.02
C HIS A 43 29.14 40.10 19.08
N THR A 44 29.07 40.62 20.31
CA THR A 44 29.82 40.06 21.43
C THR A 44 29.11 38.83 22.01
N ARG A 45 28.96 37.78 21.20
CA ARG A 45 28.75 36.37 21.61
C ARG A 45 28.96 35.43 20.41
N ASP A 46 30.16 35.47 19.84
CA ASP A 46 30.65 34.65 18.69
C ASP A 46 30.64 33.11 18.88
N ASP A 47 29.97 32.55 19.90
CA ASP A 47 30.15 31.14 20.29
C ASP A 47 28.88 30.25 20.23
N VAL A 48 27.72 30.77 19.82
CA VAL A 48 26.48 29.98 19.74
C VAL A 48 26.13 29.64 18.29
N PRO A 49 26.11 28.34 17.90
CA PRO A 49 25.77 27.94 16.53
C PRO A 49 24.36 28.38 16.12
N ALA A 50 24.19 28.89 14.89
CA ALA A 50 22.88 29.30 14.35
C ALA A 50 21.84 28.16 14.39
N GLU A 51 22.25 26.92 14.08
CA GLU A 51 21.42 25.71 14.20
C GLU A 51 20.77 25.58 15.59
N LYS A 52 21.52 25.92 16.65
CA LYS A 52 21.02 25.83 18.02
C LYS A 52 19.93 26.86 18.28
N LEU A 53 20.11 28.08 17.76
CA LEU A 53 19.10 29.14 17.89
C LEU A 53 17.85 28.83 17.05
N GLN A 54 18.02 28.21 15.88
CA GLN A 54 16.90 27.70 15.06
C GLN A 54 16.14 26.60 15.81
N HIS A 55 16.82 25.60 16.39
CA HIS A 55 16.16 24.54 17.16
C HIS A 55 15.42 25.07 18.40
N LEU A 56 15.91 26.13 19.04
CA LEU A 56 15.21 26.80 20.14
C LEU A 56 14.03 27.68 19.67
N GLY A 57 13.88 27.86 18.35
CA GLY A 57 12.85 28.69 17.73
C GLY A 57 13.15 30.18 17.78
N ALA A 58 14.38 30.58 18.10
CA ALA A 58 14.81 31.98 18.16
C ALA A 58 15.10 32.58 16.77
N LEU A 59 15.49 31.73 15.81
CA LEU A 59 15.70 32.09 14.41
C LEU A 59 14.77 31.26 13.51
N ASP A 60 14.37 31.82 12.38
CA ASP A 60 13.64 31.10 11.33
C ASP A 60 14.60 30.38 10.34
N GLU A 61 14.04 29.81 9.28
CA GLU A 61 14.79 29.10 8.23
C GLU A 61 15.76 30.02 7.46
N ASN A 62 15.45 31.32 7.36
CA ASN A 62 16.29 32.32 6.71
C ASN A 62 17.38 32.88 7.64
N GLY A 63 17.33 32.53 8.93
CA GLY A 63 18.23 33.05 9.95
C GLY A 63 17.80 34.41 10.52
N GLU A 64 16.55 34.81 10.28
CA GLU A 64 15.96 36.02 10.84
C GLU A 64 15.40 35.77 12.25
N LEU A 65 15.36 36.81 13.07
CA LEU A 65 14.92 36.71 14.46
C LEU A 65 13.39 36.52 14.53
N THR A 66 12.94 35.53 15.28
CA THR A 66 11.51 35.28 15.51
C THR A 66 10.97 36.10 16.68
N GLU A 67 9.65 36.11 16.87
CA GLU A 67 9.00 36.65 18.07
C GLU A 67 9.55 36.01 19.36
N ILE A 68 9.82 34.70 19.35
CA ILE A 68 10.45 34.00 20.48
C ILE A 68 11.86 34.53 20.69
N GLY A 69 12.63 34.72 19.60
CA GLY A 69 13.96 35.30 19.62
C GLY A 69 13.97 36.68 20.28
N HIS A 70 13.06 37.57 19.90
CA HIS A 70 12.91 38.91 20.52
C HIS A 70 12.59 38.81 22.02
N GLN A 71 11.74 37.88 22.42
CA GLN A 71 11.41 37.71 23.83
C GLN A 71 12.59 37.16 24.65
N MET A 72 13.48 36.37 24.02
CA MET A 72 14.69 35.85 24.64
C MET A 72 15.72 36.95 24.93
N GLU A 73 15.71 38.06 24.19
CA GLU A 73 16.60 39.21 24.41
C GLU A 73 16.44 39.83 25.81
N GLN A 74 15.24 39.74 26.41
CA GLN A 74 14.98 40.18 27.79
C GLN A 74 15.79 39.41 28.84
N PHE A 75 16.32 38.24 28.45
CA PHE A 75 17.18 37.38 29.26
C PHE A 75 18.56 37.21 28.62
N ALA A 76 19.09 38.22 27.93
CA ALA A 76 20.40 38.16 27.26
C ALA A 76 21.56 37.75 28.19
N ASP A 77 21.48 38.05 29.48
CA ASP A 77 22.47 37.61 30.48
C ASP A 77 22.46 36.09 30.75
N GLU A 78 21.42 35.39 30.32
CA GLU A 78 21.26 33.94 30.42
C GLU A 78 21.82 33.21 29.19
N SER A 79 21.93 31.88 29.28
CA SER A 79 22.19 31.06 28.10
C SER A 79 20.93 30.95 27.24
N PRO A 80 21.03 30.70 25.93
CA PRO A 80 19.87 30.57 25.05
C PRO A 80 18.83 29.55 25.55
N GLU A 81 19.27 28.42 26.10
CA GLU A 81 18.40 27.40 26.67
C GLU A 81 17.57 27.94 27.84
N HIS A 82 18.26 28.54 28.82
CA HIS A 82 17.61 29.10 30.00
C HIS A 82 16.69 30.28 29.64
N ALA A 83 17.12 31.14 28.70
CA ALA A 83 16.30 32.23 28.19
C ALA A 83 15.00 31.68 27.56
N ARG A 84 15.09 30.64 26.71
CA ARG A 84 13.92 30.01 26.11
C ARG A 84 12.99 29.38 27.15
N MET A 85 13.52 28.74 28.20
CA MET A 85 12.71 28.23 29.33
C MET A 85 11.94 29.35 30.03
N LEU A 86 12.60 30.47 30.33
CA LEU A 86 12.01 31.61 31.03
C LEU A 86 10.98 32.35 30.17
N VAL A 87 11.21 32.44 28.85
CA VAL A 87 10.25 32.97 27.89
C VAL A 87 9.00 32.11 27.84
N GLU A 88 9.14 30.80 27.69
CA GLU A 88 8.00 29.87 27.66
C GLU A 88 7.18 29.93 28.95
N ALA A 89 7.87 30.07 30.10
CA ALA A 89 7.23 30.17 31.41
C ALA A 89 6.27 31.37 31.53
N LYS A 90 6.45 32.44 30.74
CA LYS A 90 5.56 33.63 30.77
C LYS A 90 4.11 33.31 30.41
N ARG A 91 3.86 32.19 29.71
CA ARG A 91 2.51 31.71 29.37
C ARG A 91 1.74 31.18 30.59
N TYR A 92 2.42 30.91 31.69
CA TYR A 92 1.88 30.23 32.86
C TYR A 92 1.81 31.14 34.10
N PRO A 93 1.07 30.73 35.16
CA PRO A 93 0.99 31.49 36.41
C PRO A 93 2.34 31.77 37.06
N GLU A 94 2.38 32.78 37.92
CA GLU A 94 3.58 33.20 38.65
C GLU A 94 4.23 32.08 39.48
N THR A 95 3.45 31.11 39.98
CA THR A 95 3.96 29.93 40.68
C THR A 95 4.86 29.09 39.77
N VAL A 96 4.41 28.79 38.56
CA VAL A 96 5.17 28.05 37.53
C VAL A 96 6.39 28.84 37.09
N ARG A 97 6.26 30.15 36.86
CA ARG A 97 7.41 31.02 36.52
C ARG A 97 8.50 30.98 37.59
N THR A 98 8.10 30.99 38.86
CA THR A 98 9.00 30.86 40.00
C THR A 98 9.67 29.48 40.05
N GLN A 99 8.91 28.42 39.79
CA GLN A 99 9.41 27.04 39.78
C GLN A 99 10.38 26.80 38.61
N VAL A 100 10.09 27.32 37.41
CA VAL A 100 11.01 27.27 36.26
C VAL A 100 12.29 28.07 36.54
N ALA A 101 12.18 29.27 37.13
CA ALA A 101 13.36 30.04 37.56
C ALA A 101 14.23 29.27 38.57
N ALA A 102 13.62 28.49 39.46
CA ALA A 102 14.35 27.63 40.39
C ALA A 102 15.07 26.48 39.69
N ILE A 103 14.47 25.90 38.64
CA ILE A 103 15.13 24.88 37.80
C ILE A 103 16.32 25.49 37.04
N VAL A 104 16.14 26.66 36.43
CA VAL A 104 17.24 27.39 35.77
C VAL A 104 18.37 27.68 36.77
N ALA A 105 18.03 28.12 37.98
CA ALA A 105 19.01 28.32 39.05
C ALA A 105 19.74 27.02 39.43
N LEU A 106 19.05 25.88 39.48
CA LEU A 106 19.66 24.57 39.72
C LEU A 106 20.62 24.17 38.59
N GLN A 107 20.22 24.36 37.33
CA GLN A 107 21.02 24.03 36.14
C GLN A 107 22.32 24.85 36.07
N LYS A 108 22.29 26.12 36.50
CA LYS A 108 23.47 27.00 36.53
C LYS A 108 24.52 26.60 37.57
N ILE A 109 24.14 25.84 38.60
CA ILE A 109 25.08 25.45 39.66
C ILE A 109 25.77 24.14 39.26
N PRO A 110 27.11 24.13 39.07
CA PRO A 110 27.83 22.94 38.58
C PRO A 110 27.90 21.80 39.62
N ALA A 111 27.56 22.08 40.88
CA ALA A 111 27.57 21.09 41.94
C ALA A 111 26.16 20.53 42.17
N ASP A 112 26.04 19.20 42.13
CA ASP A 112 24.78 18.50 42.45
C ASP A 112 24.27 18.92 43.85
N LEU A 113 22.97 19.22 43.94
CA LEU A 113 22.29 19.53 45.20
C LEU A 113 22.40 18.37 46.20
N VAL A 114 22.27 17.15 45.68
CA VAL A 114 22.22 15.91 46.44
C VAL A 114 23.55 15.16 46.42
N VAL A 115 23.77 14.31 47.40
CA VAL A 115 24.90 13.39 47.46
C VAL A 115 24.45 12.01 46.97
N TYR A 116 25.19 11.47 46.00
CA TYR A 116 25.00 10.11 45.50
C TYR A 116 26.00 9.14 46.15
N GLY A 117 25.51 7.94 46.47
CA GLY A 117 26.30 6.90 47.08
C GLY A 117 27.32 6.34 46.10
N SER A 118 28.48 5.96 46.60
CA SER A 118 29.48 5.24 45.82
C SER A 118 30.12 4.15 46.65
N LYS A 119 30.74 3.16 46.00
CA LYS A 119 31.50 2.11 46.70
C LYS A 119 32.56 2.66 47.66
N LYS A 120 33.14 3.84 47.35
CA LYS A 120 34.17 4.50 48.16
C LYS A 120 33.59 5.38 49.27
N ARG A 121 32.35 5.86 49.11
CA ARG A 121 31.62 6.72 50.05
C ARG A 121 30.15 6.29 50.03
N PRO A 122 29.79 5.25 50.80
CA PRO A 122 28.40 4.82 50.87
C PRO A 122 27.57 5.92 51.53
N CYS A 123 26.42 6.25 50.94
CA CYS A 123 25.37 7.04 51.57
C CYS A 123 24.04 6.39 51.27
N GLU A 124 23.04 6.65 52.11
CA GLU A 124 21.71 6.04 52.00
C GLU A 124 20.83 6.77 50.98
N GLU A 125 21.26 7.94 50.50
CA GLU A 125 20.51 8.78 49.55
C GLU A 125 19.14 9.18 50.12
N ARG A 126 19.13 9.60 51.39
CA ARG A 126 17.91 9.90 52.17
C ARG A 126 17.05 11.02 51.59
N TRP A 127 17.63 11.88 50.76
CA TRP A 127 16.89 12.88 49.98
C TRP A 127 15.83 12.25 49.06
N ARG A 128 15.93 10.95 48.71
CA ARG A 128 14.89 10.22 47.96
C ARG A 128 13.56 10.12 48.72
N ASN A 129 13.57 10.30 50.04
CA ASN A 129 12.34 10.34 50.85
C ASN A 129 11.61 11.69 50.73
N LEU A 130 12.23 12.70 50.11
CA LEU A 130 11.67 14.04 49.91
C LEU A 130 11.03 14.22 48.54
N ILE A 131 11.09 13.19 47.69
CA ILE A 131 10.50 13.22 46.34
C ILE A 131 9.31 12.28 46.26
N ASP A 132 8.35 12.61 45.41
CA ASP A 132 7.21 11.73 45.15
C ASP A 132 7.60 10.67 44.10
N PRO A 133 7.64 9.37 44.44
CA PRO A 133 8.06 8.33 43.51
C PRO A 133 7.06 8.07 42.38
N ARG A 134 5.83 8.61 42.44
CA ARG A 134 4.78 8.40 41.43
C ARG A 134 5.09 9.05 40.10
N TYR A 135 5.76 10.21 40.11
CA TYR A 135 6.04 10.96 38.87
C TYR A 135 7.33 10.48 38.22
N ASN A 136 7.25 10.28 36.91
CA ASN A 136 8.33 9.80 36.06
C ASN A 136 8.57 10.78 34.90
N ASP A 137 8.55 12.07 35.19
CA ASP A 137 8.53 13.17 34.21
C ASP A 137 9.92 13.75 33.96
N SER A 138 10.59 14.26 34.99
CA SER A 138 11.86 14.98 34.85
C SER A 138 12.78 14.84 36.06
N ASP A 139 14.07 14.60 35.82
CA ASP A 139 15.11 14.68 36.84
C ASP A 139 15.20 16.10 37.45
N TRP A 140 14.92 17.14 36.66
CA TRP A 140 14.91 18.53 37.15
C TRP A 140 13.73 18.81 38.08
N LEU A 141 12.56 18.22 37.81
CA LEU A 141 11.42 18.29 38.74
C LEU A 141 11.72 17.57 40.06
N LYS A 142 12.46 16.45 40.04
CA LYS A 142 12.90 15.79 41.27
C LYS A 142 13.85 16.67 42.08
N GLN A 143 14.77 17.38 41.43
CA GLN A 143 15.63 18.33 42.12
C GLN A 143 14.86 19.53 42.66
N LEU A 144 13.82 19.99 41.94
CA LEU A 144 12.91 21.03 42.41
C LEU A 144 12.15 20.60 43.67
N GLU A 145 11.62 19.37 43.71
CA GLU A 145 10.95 18.80 44.89
C GLU A 145 11.87 18.77 46.11
N VAL A 146 13.13 18.35 45.93
CA VAL A 146 14.13 18.38 47.00
C VAL A 146 14.37 19.82 47.46
N LEU A 147 14.57 20.76 46.53
CA LEU A 147 14.83 22.17 46.86
C LEU A 147 13.67 22.82 47.62
N ALA A 148 12.42 22.55 47.22
CA ALA A 148 11.22 23.04 47.90
C ALA A 148 11.07 22.43 49.30
N SER A 149 11.42 21.16 49.48
CA SER A 149 11.28 20.47 50.77
C SER A 149 12.30 20.92 51.82
N ILE A 150 13.42 21.52 51.40
CA ILE A 150 14.56 21.78 52.29
C ILE A 150 14.69 23.25 52.71
N GLN A 151 13.77 24.11 52.29
CA GLN A 151 13.89 25.58 52.44
C GLN A 151 14.06 26.03 53.90
N ASN A 152 13.50 25.29 54.84
CA ASN A 152 13.51 25.60 56.27
C ASN A 152 14.42 24.66 57.09
N MET A 153 15.26 23.86 56.44
CA MET A 153 16.18 22.94 57.11
C MET A 153 17.49 23.62 57.52
N THR A 154 17.95 23.31 58.73
CA THR A 154 19.27 23.67 59.24
C THR A 154 20.38 22.91 58.52
N ARG A 155 21.64 23.36 58.69
CA ARG A 155 22.80 22.71 58.09
C ARG A 155 22.94 21.25 58.52
N GLU A 156 22.65 20.96 59.78
CA GLU A 156 22.70 19.62 60.36
C GLU A 156 21.62 18.72 59.75
N GLU A 157 20.39 19.23 59.59
CA GLU A 157 19.29 18.51 58.94
C GLU A 157 19.57 18.21 57.47
N LEU A 158 20.17 19.16 56.72
CA LEU A 158 20.60 18.92 55.33
C LEU A 158 21.58 17.75 55.23
N LEU A 159 22.54 17.65 56.15
CA LEU A 159 23.48 16.53 56.17
C LEU A 159 22.80 15.20 56.49
N VAL A 160 21.80 15.20 57.38
CA VAL A 160 21.01 14.01 57.71
C VAL A 160 20.25 13.47 56.49
N HIS A 161 19.85 14.36 55.57
CA HIS A 161 19.18 14.00 54.31
C HIS A 161 20.13 13.76 53.13
N ASP A 162 21.45 13.64 53.35
CA ASP A 162 22.44 13.48 52.29
C ASP A 162 22.43 14.65 51.26
N ILE A 163 22.16 15.88 51.72
CA ILE A 163 22.15 17.11 50.91
C ILE A 163 23.43 17.91 51.17
N ARG A 164 23.97 18.55 50.13
CA ARG A 164 25.18 19.38 50.25
C ARG A 164 24.84 20.76 50.83
N PRO A 165 25.27 21.12 52.06
CA PRO A 165 24.75 22.31 52.74
C PRO A 165 25.10 23.66 52.07
N GLY A 166 26.17 23.72 51.28
CA GLY A 166 26.59 24.96 50.60
C GLY A 166 25.89 25.23 49.27
N VAL A 167 25.16 24.26 48.72
CA VAL A 167 24.50 24.37 47.40
C VAL A 167 23.17 25.14 47.48
N PRO A 168 22.24 24.84 48.40
CA PRO A 168 20.96 25.54 48.49
C PRO A 168 21.09 27.07 48.58
N GLY A 169 22.06 27.57 49.37
CA GLY A 169 22.29 29.01 49.50
C GLY A 169 22.75 29.69 48.19
N LYS A 170 23.48 28.97 47.33
CA LYS A 170 23.89 29.48 46.00
C LYS A 170 22.71 29.47 45.04
N VAL A 171 21.93 28.39 45.02
CA VAL A 171 20.71 28.27 44.21
C VAL A 171 19.71 29.36 44.58
N ASN A 172 19.47 29.60 45.87
CA ASN A 172 18.56 30.64 46.34
C ASN A 172 19.01 32.05 45.96
N ARG A 173 20.32 32.31 45.90
CA ARG A 173 20.86 33.59 45.43
C ARG A 173 20.54 33.82 43.95
N GLU A 174 20.76 32.82 43.12
CA GLU A 174 20.43 32.89 41.68
C GLU A 174 18.91 32.97 41.46
N LEU A 175 18.13 32.21 42.21
CA LEU A 175 16.66 32.28 42.16
C LEU A 175 16.16 33.69 42.49
N ARG A 176 16.70 34.35 43.53
CA ARG A 176 16.34 35.74 43.86
C ARG A 176 16.67 36.69 42.70
N ARG A 177 17.86 36.57 42.10
CA ARG A 177 18.25 37.38 40.93
C ARG A 177 17.23 37.20 39.78
N LEU A 178 16.88 35.94 39.46
CA LEU A 178 15.93 35.62 38.39
C LEU A 178 14.50 36.12 38.69
N LYS A 179 14.06 36.08 39.96
CA LYS A 179 12.78 36.65 40.39
C LYS A 179 12.76 38.16 40.20
N THR A 180 13.81 38.85 40.64
CA THR A 180 13.95 40.30 40.47
C THR A 180 13.95 40.70 38.99
N GLN A 181 14.69 39.98 38.15
CA GLN A 181 14.73 40.21 36.70
C GLN A 181 13.34 40.04 36.04
N GLN A 182 12.52 39.12 36.54
CA GLN A 182 11.19 38.85 36.03
C GLN A 182 10.06 39.65 36.68
N GLY A 183 10.37 40.48 37.68
CA GLY A 183 9.38 41.23 38.47
C GLY A 183 8.47 40.33 39.31
N LEU A 184 8.94 39.16 39.75
CA LEU A 184 8.17 38.20 40.54
C LEU A 184 8.21 38.52 42.04
N ALA A 185 7.15 38.16 42.75
CA ALA A 185 7.04 38.28 44.20
C ALA A 185 8.05 37.38 44.94
N GLU A 186 8.53 37.87 46.09
CA GLU A 186 9.35 37.09 47.02
C GLU A 186 8.49 36.11 47.83
N CYS A 187 7.92 35.11 47.16
CA CYS A 187 7.23 34.00 47.83
C CYS A 187 8.14 32.76 47.96
N ASP A 188 7.88 31.93 48.97
CA ASP A 188 8.56 30.64 49.14
C ASP A 188 8.24 29.68 47.98
N LEU A 189 9.10 28.69 47.78
CA LEU A 189 8.96 27.73 46.68
C LEU A 189 8.02 26.62 47.12
N THR A 190 6.90 26.47 46.42
CA THR A 190 5.93 25.41 46.69
C THR A 190 6.21 24.16 45.86
N LEU A 191 5.79 23.00 46.37
CA LEU A 191 5.77 21.77 45.59
C LEU A 191 4.79 21.92 44.41
N PRO A 192 5.18 21.52 43.19
CA PRO A 192 4.33 21.65 42.01
C PRO A 192 3.17 20.65 42.04
N SER A 193 1.97 21.12 41.74
CA SER A 193 0.78 20.29 41.47
C SER A 193 0.88 19.56 40.12
N ASP A 194 0.03 18.54 39.89
CA ASP A 194 0.04 17.75 38.65
C ASP A 194 -0.02 18.60 37.37
N GLU A 195 -0.81 19.68 37.40
CA GLU A 195 -0.95 20.59 36.27
C GLU A 195 0.28 21.47 36.09
N GLU A 196 0.81 22.04 37.19
CA GLU A 196 2.05 22.83 37.16
C GLU A 196 3.24 22.00 36.67
N ARG A 197 3.32 20.70 37.04
CA ARG A 197 4.37 19.80 36.54
C ARG A 197 4.38 19.68 35.03
N LYS A 198 3.22 19.53 34.39
CA LYS A 198 3.10 19.48 32.92
C LYS A 198 3.58 20.78 32.29
N GLN A 199 3.19 21.91 32.86
CA GLN A 199 3.58 23.24 32.38
C GLN A 199 5.09 23.48 32.51
N ILE A 200 5.68 23.05 33.62
CA ILE A 200 7.14 23.09 33.82
C ILE A 200 7.86 22.19 32.82
N VAL A 201 7.37 20.97 32.57
CA VAL A 201 7.93 20.05 31.57
C VAL A 201 7.96 20.72 30.19
N LYS A 202 6.86 21.34 29.76
CA LYS A 202 6.80 22.11 28.51
C LYS A 202 7.88 23.20 28.44
N CYS A 203 8.11 23.93 29.53
CA CYS A 203 9.17 24.95 29.60
C CYS A 203 10.57 24.33 29.46
N ILE A 204 10.83 23.19 30.11
CA ILE A 204 12.11 22.47 29.99
C ILE A 204 12.33 21.98 28.56
N ILE A 205 11.29 21.40 27.95
CA ILE A 205 11.34 20.91 26.56
C ILE A 205 11.66 22.06 25.61
N ALA A 206 10.97 23.20 25.75
CA ALA A 206 11.21 24.38 24.92
C ALA A 206 12.68 24.84 24.99
N GLY A 207 13.25 24.90 26.19
CA GLY A 207 14.63 25.32 26.39
C GLY A 207 15.70 24.29 26.07
N SER A 208 15.33 23.03 25.86
CA SER A 208 16.27 21.93 25.56
C SER A 208 15.92 21.22 24.25
N ALA A 209 15.19 21.91 23.37
CA ALA A 209 14.76 21.41 22.06
C ALA A 209 15.96 21.02 21.17
N ASP A 210 17.10 21.69 21.32
CA ASP A 210 18.36 21.38 20.64
C ASP A 210 19.05 20.10 21.16
N LYS A 211 18.57 19.55 22.28
CA LYS A 211 19.14 18.39 22.98
C LYS A 211 18.15 17.23 23.02
N LEU A 212 17.46 17.01 21.90
CA LEU A 212 16.49 15.94 21.75
C LEU A 212 17.19 14.60 21.47
N TRP A 213 16.74 13.56 22.17
CA TRP A 213 17.26 12.21 22.03
C TRP A 213 16.13 11.20 21.87
N ARG A 214 16.31 10.27 20.94
CA ARG A 214 15.40 9.15 20.70
C ARG A 214 16.00 7.85 21.21
N GLN A 215 15.17 7.03 21.85
CA GLN A 215 15.52 5.67 22.21
C GLN A 215 15.82 4.85 20.96
N MET A 216 16.98 4.21 20.92
CA MET A 216 17.36 3.33 19.82
C MET A 216 16.51 2.05 19.85
N LYS A 217 16.10 1.59 18.67
CA LYS A 217 15.47 0.29 18.45
C LYS A 217 16.49 -0.69 17.87
N ILE A 218 16.24 -1.98 18.02
CA ILE A 218 17.11 -3.03 17.45
C ILE A 218 17.20 -2.87 15.92
N THR A 219 16.12 -2.44 15.27
CA THR A 219 16.09 -2.13 13.82
C THR A 219 17.05 -1.01 13.42
N ASP A 220 17.42 -0.12 14.34
CA ASP A 220 18.39 0.95 14.08
C ASP A 220 19.84 0.41 14.06
N LEU A 221 20.07 -0.79 14.61
CA LEU A 221 21.36 -1.50 14.61
C LEU A 221 21.47 -2.54 13.50
N VAL A 222 20.33 -3.10 13.07
CA VAL A 222 20.25 -4.19 12.09
C VAL A 222 19.21 -3.83 11.04
N SER A 223 19.66 -3.62 9.79
CA SER A 223 18.75 -3.51 8.64
C SER A 223 17.86 -4.75 8.57
N SER A 224 16.54 -4.55 8.45
CA SER A 224 15.48 -5.56 8.53
C SER A 224 15.61 -6.75 7.57
N ASN A 225 16.55 -6.71 6.62
CA ASN A 225 16.70 -7.72 5.57
C ASN A 225 17.68 -8.87 5.90
N TYR A 226 18.29 -8.90 7.08
CA TYR A 226 19.23 -9.95 7.48
C TYR A 226 18.80 -10.69 8.76
N THR A 227 17.86 -11.63 8.61
CA THR A 227 17.47 -12.60 9.66
C THR A 227 18.32 -13.87 9.64
N ARG A 228 19.61 -13.77 9.29
CA ARG A 228 20.54 -14.90 9.31
C ARG A 228 21.71 -14.64 10.25
N SER A 229 21.72 -15.42 11.31
CA SER A 229 22.41 -15.29 12.60
C SER A 229 23.94 -15.39 12.58
N GLU A 230 24.64 -15.20 11.46
CA GLU A 230 26.07 -15.58 11.37
C GLU A 230 27.04 -14.46 10.97
N VAL A 231 26.57 -13.23 10.72
CA VAL A 231 27.49 -12.10 10.46
C VAL A 231 26.97 -10.81 11.09
N PHE A 232 27.00 -10.73 12.41
CA PHE A 232 26.86 -9.44 13.10
C PHE A 232 28.20 -9.02 13.66
N ALA A 233 28.90 -8.14 12.97
CA ALA A 233 29.95 -7.31 13.56
C ALA A 233 29.36 -6.22 14.49
N VAL A 234 28.25 -6.54 15.18
CA VAL A 234 27.56 -5.64 16.11
C VAL A 234 28.01 -6.01 17.51
N ASP A 235 28.59 -5.06 18.22
CA ASP A 235 29.02 -5.20 19.61
C ASP A 235 27.86 -5.71 20.50
N THR A 236 28.04 -6.87 21.12
CA THR A 236 27.03 -7.50 21.98
C THR A 236 26.61 -6.60 23.14
N TYR A 237 27.49 -5.72 23.63
CA TYR A 237 27.14 -4.74 24.66
C TYR A 237 26.16 -3.69 24.14
N ARG A 238 26.28 -3.25 22.87
CA ARG A 238 25.36 -2.30 22.23
C ARG A 238 23.98 -2.91 22.03
N LEU A 239 23.92 -4.18 21.62
CA LEU A 239 22.66 -4.93 21.51
C LEU A 239 21.96 -5.03 22.86
N VAL A 240 22.69 -5.41 23.92
CA VAL A 240 22.12 -5.53 25.28
C VAL A 240 21.62 -4.19 25.82
N ASP A 241 22.35 -3.09 25.59
CA ASP A 241 21.90 -1.77 26.04
C ASP A 241 20.70 -1.25 25.25
N THR A 242 20.60 -1.59 23.96
CA THR A 242 19.43 -1.27 23.12
C THR A 242 18.21 -2.07 23.53
N ASP A 243 18.36 -3.38 23.73
CA ASP A 243 17.31 -4.29 24.22
C ASP A 243 16.78 -3.86 25.60
N LYS A 244 17.66 -3.37 26.47
CA LYS A 244 17.28 -2.82 27.78
C LYS A 244 16.76 -1.38 27.73
N GLY A 245 16.67 -0.77 26.55
CA GLY A 245 16.16 0.59 26.36
C GLY A 245 17.04 1.68 26.97
N ARG A 246 18.36 1.46 27.06
CA ARG A 246 19.33 2.33 27.73
C ARG A 246 20.14 3.21 26.79
N LEU A 247 20.07 2.94 25.49
CA LEU A 247 20.84 3.62 24.45
C LEU A 247 19.95 4.58 23.67
N TYR A 248 20.43 5.81 23.49
CA TYR A 248 19.73 6.90 22.84
C TYR A 248 20.61 7.51 21.76
N ARG A 249 19.97 8.04 20.72
CA ARG A 249 20.62 8.71 19.59
C ARG A 249 19.98 10.07 19.35
N ASN A 250 20.76 11.06 18.91
CA ASN A 250 20.26 12.37 18.44
C ASN A 250 20.29 12.48 16.91
N ASN A 251 19.81 13.60 16.36
CA ASN A 251 19.81 13.89 14.92
C ASN A 251 21.21 13.89 14.28
N LYS A 252 22.25 14.21 15.05
CA LYS A 252 23.67 14.18 14.64
C LYS A 252 24.29 12.77 14.64
N GLY A 253 23.52 11.75 15.03
CA GLY A 253 23.97 10.36 15.09
C GLY A 253 24.83 10.02 16.31
N GLU A 254 24.98 10.94 17.28
CA GLU A 254 25.66 10.65 18.54
C GLU A 254 24.87 9.64 19.37
N GLU A 255 25.56 8.71 20.02
CA GLU A 255 24.95 7.70 20.88
C GLU A 255 25.34 7.89 22.34
N ARG A 256 24.36 7.96 23.24
CA ARG A 256 24.60 8.14 24.69
C ARG A 256 23.75 7.22 25.53
N LYS A 257 24.29 6.84 26.69
CA LYS A 257 23.60 5.96 27.64
C LYS A 257 22.84 6.77 28.70
N ARG A 258 21.79 6.20 29.26
CA ARG A 258 21.19 6.72 30.48
C ARG A 258 22.21 6.81 31.61
N SER A 259 22.31 7.95 32.29
CA SER A 259 23.07 8.04 33.54
C SER A 259 22.41 7.19 34.64
N GLN A 260 23.23 6.41 35.36
CA GLN A 260 22.75 5.63 36.52
C GLN A 260 22.22 6.52 37.66
N ARG A 261 22.52 7.82 37.64
CA ARG A 261 22.02 8.80 38.62
C ARG A 261 20.63 9.34 38.29
N SER A 262 20.15 9.13 37.07
CA SER A 262 18.83 9.59 36.64
C SER A 262 17.73 8.81 37.38
N LEU A 263 16.73 9.53 37.88
CA LEU A 263 15.66 9.04 38.73
C LEU A 263 14.44 8.60 37.93
N ILE A 264 14.34 9.02 36.67
CA ILE A 264 13.23 8.69 35.81
C ILE A 264 13.55 7.50 34.90
N LYS A 265 12.57 6.64 34.67
CA LYS A 265 12.54 5.72 33.53
C LYS A 265 12.36 6.56 32.26
N MET A 266 13.34 6.47 31.38
CA MET A 266 13.33 7.19 30.11
C MET A 266 12.27 6.63 29.16
N GLY A 267 11.53 7.53 28.51
CA GLY A 267 10.56 7.23 27.46
C GLY A 267 11.22 7.15 26.08
N GLN A 268 10.39 7.08 25.03
CA GLN A 268 10.87 6.99 23.65
C GLN A 268 11.66 8.23 23.21
N LEU A 269 11.22 9.41 23.65
CA LEU A 269 11.86 10.70 23.40
C LEU A 269 12.17 11.37 24.73
N VAL A 270 13.35 11.98 24.82
CA VAL A 270 13.78 12.75 25.99
C VAL A 270 14.57 13.98 25.55
N VAL A 271 14.56 15.01 26.39
CA VAL A 271 15.58 16.07 26.35
C VAL A 271 16.55 15.88 27.51
N ALA A 272 17.85 16.01 27.25
CA ALA A 272 18.88 15.78 28.26
C ALA A 272 20.23 16.41 27.88
N ASP A 273 21.00 16.82 28.89
CA ASP A 273 22.36 17.33 28.69
C ASP A 273 23.35 16.18 28.47
N PRO A 274 24.20 16.24 27.43
CA PRO A 274 25.28 15.27 27.22
C PRO A 274 26.42 15.50 28.21
N GLU A 275 26.89 14.43 28.84
CA GLU A 275 28.05 14.45 29.76
C GLU A 275 28.98 13.26 29.47
N ASP A 276 30.30 13.49 29.51
CA ASP A 276 31.31 12.43 29.43
C ASP A 276 31.88 12.14 30.81
N ILE A 277 31.51 11.01 31.40
CA ILE A 277 32.10 10.56 32.66
C ILE A 277 33.50 10.02 32.35
N ARG A 278 34.53 10.69 32.86
CA ARG A 278 35.92 10.27 32.69
C ARG A 278 36.45 9.64 33.98
N PHE A 279 37.05 8.46 33.87
CA PHE A 279 37.76 7.82 34.96
C PHE A 279 38.95 7.03 34.45
N ARG A 280 39.94 6.80 35.33
CA ARG A 280 41.09 5.97 35.00
C ARG A 280 40.78 4.51 35.31
N GLN A 281 40.90 3.65 34.30
CA GLN A 281 40.86 2.20 34.44
C GLN A 281 42.17 1.64 33.93
N ASN A 282 42.91 0.91 34.76
CA ASN A 282 44.21 0.33 34.41
C ASN A 282 45.26 1.34 33.89
N GLY A 283 45.16 2.61 34.27
CA GLY A 283 46.07 3.68 33.82
C GLY A 283 45.60 4.43 32.57
N GLU A 284 44.61 3.90 31.84
CA GLU A 284 43.99 4.55 30.69
C GLU A 284 42.74 5.35 31.09
N GLU A 285 42.52 6.50 30.44
CA GLU A 285 41.33 7.30 30.64
C GLU A 285 40.16 6.71 29.82
N VAL A 286 39.20 6.14 30.52
CA VAL A 286 37.96 5.63 29.93
C VAL A 286 36.91 6.73 29.99
N LYS A 287 36.21 6.97 28.87
CA LYS A 287 35.10 7.92 28.76
C LYS A 287 33.81 7.14 28.57
N ILE A 288 32.81 7.41 29.41
CA ILE A 288 31.45 6.88 29.24
C ILE A 288 30.53 8.05 28.89
N PRO A 289 30.00 8.12 27.64
CA PRO A 289 29.06 9.14 27.24
C PRO A 289 27.67 8.84 27.85
N VAL A 290 27.16 9.77 28.64
CA VAL A 290 25.87 9.64 29.34
C VAL A 290 24.99 10.86 29.14
N LEU A 291 23.70 10.67 29.42
CA LEU A 291 22.69 11.74 29.50
C LEU A 291 22.38 12.07 30.96
N LYS A 292 22.41 13.37 31.30
CA LYS A 292 22.07 13.93 32.62
C LYS A 292 20.89 14.90 32.49
N GLY A 293 20.15 15.09 33.58
CA GLY A 293 19.05 16.07 33.63
C GLY A 293 17.90 15.67 32.71
N ILE A 294 17.56 14.38 32.69
CA ILE A 294 16.67 13.82 31.68
C ILE A 294 15.24 14.27 31.95
N THR A 295 14.53 14.67 30.91
CA THR A 295 13.09 14.97 30.92
C THR A 295 12.41 14.21 29.80
N ASN A 296 11.35 13.47 30.13
CA ASN A 296 10.54 12.74 29.14
C ASN A 296 9.74 13.71 28.27
N VAL A 297 9.64 13.40 26.98
CA VAL A 297 8.99 14.24 25.98
C VAL A 297 7.79 13.51 25.39
N GLU A 298 6.61 14.12 25.50
CA GLU A 298 5.45 13.72 24.72
C GLU A 298 5.43 14.48 23.38
N LEU A 299 5.06 13.78 22.30
CA LEU A 299 5.05 14.37 20.95
C LEU A 299 4.08 15.56 20.83
N SER A 300 2.95 15.51 21.53
CA SER A 300 1.99 16.62 21.58
C SER A 300 2.58 17.86 22.20
N ASP A 301 3.30 17.70 23.31
CA ASP A 301 3.96 18.82 24.00
C ASP A 301 5.08 19.40 23.14
N LEU A 302 5.86 18.54 22.48
CA LEU A 302 6.93 18.98 21.58
C LEU A 302 6.38 19.75 20.37
N ARG A 303 5.28 19.29 19.76
CA ARG A 303 4.60 20.00 18.68
C ARG A 303 4.09 21.38 19.11
N GLU A 304 3.66 21.51 20.36
CA GLU A 304 3.20 22.79 20.89
C GLU A 304 4.35 23.79 21.11
N VAL A 305 5.45 23.34 21.72
CA VAL A 305 6.51 24.26 22.19
C VAL A 305 7.69 24.42 21.22
N ALA A 306 7.86 23.47 20.30
CA ALA A 306 8.93 23.46 19.32
C ALA A 306 8.44 22.94 17.94
N PRO A 307 7.42 23.57 17.32
CA PRO A 307 6.90 23.17 16.02
C PRO A 307 7.95 23.22 14.90
N GLN A 308 8.96 24.10 15.01
CA GLN A 308 10.07 24.23 14.06
C GLN A 308 10.94 22.97 13.92
N LEU A 309 10.82 22.00 14.84
CA LEU A 309 11.52 20.71 14.72
C LEU A 309 10.78 19.71 13.82
N PHE A 310 9.56 20.02 13.38
CA PHE A 310 8.76 19.14 12.55
C PHE A 310 8.83 19.63 11.11
N ALA A 311 9.24 18.74 10.21
CA ALA A 311 9.24 18.96 8.78
C ALA A 311 8.36 17.91 8.10
N ASP A 312 7.64 18.30 7.07
CA ASP A 312 6.87 17.39 6.24
C ASP A 312 7.69 17.08 4.97
N GLU A 313 8.16 15.84 4.83
CA GLU A 313 8.83 15.37 3.63
C GLU A 313 7.80 15.00 2.57
N ASP A 314 7.97 15.53 1.35
CA ASP A 314 7.12 15.18 0.22
C ASP A 314 7.35 13.73 -0.23
N ARG A 315 6.29 12.92 -0.19
CA ARG A 315 6.27 11.54 -0.71
C ARG A 315 5.51 11.42 -2.03
N GLY A 316 5.09 12.53 -2.61
CA GLY A 316 4.33 12.61 -3.86
C GLY A 316 2.82 12.59 -3.63
N PHE A 317 2.09 12.01 -4.58
CA PHE A 317 0.62 12.04 -4.61
C PHE A 317 0.01 10.64 -4.48
N VAL A 318 -1.14 10.57 -3.81
CA VAL A 318 -1.96 9.36 -3.69
C VAL A 318 -3.44 9.70 -3.86
N VAL A 319 -4.28 8.68 -3.98
CA VAL A 319 -5.74 8.85 -4.04
C VAL A 319 -6.32 8.85 -2.63
N GLY A 320 -7.07 9.90 -2.32
CA GLY A 320 -7.85 10.06 -1.10
C GLY A 320 -8.98 9.03 -1.00
N SER A 321 -9.62 8.97 0.16
CA SER A 321 -10.81 8.11 0.34
C SER A 321 -12.03 8.57 -0.46
N ASP A 322 -12.01 9.82 -0.90
CA ASP A 322 -13.00 10.52 -1.70
C ASP A 322 -12.68 10.48 -3.21
N ASP A 323 -11.74 9.65 -3.62
CA ASP A 323 -11.25 9.53 -5.00
C ASP A 323 -10.59 10.80 -5.57
N LYS A 324 -10.22 11.76 -4.69
CA LYS A 324 -9.48 12.98 -5.08
C LYS A 324 -7.98 12.77 -4.92
N PRO A 325 -7.13 13.39 -5.77
CA PRO A 325 -5.70 13.38 -5.56
C PRO A 325 -5.35 14.18 -4.29
N VAL A 326 -4.54 13.57 -3.41
CA VAL A 326 -4.05 14.20 -2.18
C VAL A 326 -2.54 14.05 -2.09
N LYS A 327 -1.88 15.01 -1.45
CA LYS A 327 -0.43 14.96 -1.26
C LYS A 327 -0.13 14.07 -0.05
N LEU A 328 0.76 13.10 -0.27
CA LEU A 328 1.29 12.25 0.78
C LEU A 328 2.53 12.92 1.33
N VAL A 329 2.51 13.30 2.59
CA VAL A 329 3.68 13.80 3.30
C VAL A 329 4.05 12.87 4.43
N GLU A 330 5.34 12.66 4.65
CA GLU A 330 5.80 11.99 5.86
C GLU A 330 6.28 13.04 6.84
N SER A 331 5.63 13.14 7.99
CA SER A 331 6.10 14.04 9.03
C SER A 331 7.33 13.46 9.70
N VAL A 332 8.40 14.23 9.71
CA VAL A 332 9.69 13.86 10.26
C VAL A 332 10.03 14.81 11.40
N LEU A 333 10.50 14.25 12.51
CA LEU A 333 11.01 15.01 13.64
C LEU A 333 12.52 15.17 13.51
N ASP A 334 12.99 16.41 13.62
CA ASP A 334 14.38 16.82 13.81
C ASP A 334 15.34 16.12 12.84
N ASN A 335 15.19 16.42 11.55
CA ASN A 335 16.03 15.89 10.46
C ASN A 335 16.15 14.35 10.43
N GLY A 336 15.04 13.64 10.56
CA GLY A 336 15.02 12.17 10.46
C GLY A 336 15.21 11.44 11.78
N LEU A 337 15.30 12.16 12.91
CA LEU A 337 15.44 11.54 14.23
C LEU A 337 14.29 10.56 14.51
N LEU A 338 13.06 10.94 14.20
CA LEU A 338 11.88 10.08 14.31
C LEU A 338 10.91 10.30 13.15
N GLN A 339 10.57 9.21 12.45
CA GLN A 339 9.47 9.17 11.49
C GLN A 339 8.15 9.05 12.25
N LEU A 340 7.24 10.01 12.04
CA LEU A 340 5.96 10.11 12.76
C LEU A 340 4.79 9.49 11.99
N GLY A 341 5.04 9.09 10.74
CA GLY A 341 4.08 8.43 9.86
C GLY A 341 3.62 9.30 8.70
N GLU A 342 3.00 8.64 7.73
CA GLU A 342 2.45 9.29 6.54
C GLU A 342 1.13 9.99 6.87
N GLN A 343 1.00 11.22 6.38
CA GLN A 343 -0.22 12.02 6.43
C GLN A 343 -0.65 12.35 5.00
N ARG A 344 -1.96 12.40 4.79
CA ARG A 344 -2.57 12.84 3.55
C ARG A 344 -3.06 14.26 3.76
N ILE A 345 -2.48 15.21 3.04
CA ILE A 345 -2.83 16.63 3.14
C ILE A 345 -3.45 17.09 1.81
N ALA A 346 -4.37 18.04 1.91
CA ALA A 346 -4.84 18.76 0.74
C ALA A 346 -3.67 19.57 0.15
N ALA A 347 -3.49 19.48 -1.16
CA ALA A 347 -2.49 20.24 -1.88
C ALA A 347 -3.14 21.04 -2.99
N GLU A 348 -2.52 22.17 -3.31
CA GLU A 348 -2.92 22.97 -4.45
C GLU A 348 -2.65 22.20 -5.76
N PRO A 349 -3.45 22.44 -6.82
CA PRO A 349 -3.23 21.83 -8.12
C PRO A 349 -1.83 22.18 -8.65
N SER A 350 -1.08 21.17 -9.06
CA SER A 350 0.28 21.34 -9.62
C SER A 350 0.49 20.48 -10.86
N GLU A 351 1.54 20.79 -11.62
CA GLU A 351 1.94 19.99 -12.80
C GLU A 351 2.28 18.54 -12.40
N GLU A 352 2.97 18.36 -11.28
CA GLU A 352 3.28 17.03 -10.74
C GLU A 352 2.02 16.24 -10.33
N MET A 353 1.00 16.93 -9.80
CA MET A 353 -0.30 16.32 -9.50
C MET A 353 -1.03 15.90 -10.79
N ALA A 354 -0.96 16.72 -11.84
CA ALA A 354 -1.56 16.38 -13.13
C ALA A 354 -0.91 15.13 -13.73
N ASP A 355 0.43 15.05 -13.73
CA ASP A 355 1.17 13.86 -14.19
C ASP A 355 0.80 12.60 -13.40
N PHE A 356 0.66 12.72 -12.07
CA PHE A 356 0.17 11.64 -11.23
C PHE A 356 -1.24 11.17 -11.65
N VAL A 357 -2.19 12.10 -11.84
CA VAL A 357 -3.56 11.78 -12.23
C VAL A 357 -3.60 11.08 -13.60
N VAL A 358 -2.84 11.58 -14.57
CA VAL A 358 -2.73 10.97 -15.92
C VAL A 358 -2.28 9.51 -15.82
N LYS A 359 -1.16 9.25 -15.14
CA LYS A 359 -0.60 7.90 -14.97
C LYS A 359 -1.55 6.99 -14.21
N LYS A 360 -2.26 7.53 -13.21
CA LYS A 360 -3.21 6.78 -12.40
C LYS A 360 -4.42 6.33 -13.23
N ILE A 361 -5.03 7.24 -14.01
CA ILE A 361 -6.14 6.92 -14.91
C ILE A 361 -5.69 5.94 -15.99
N ALA A 362 -4.52 6.17 -16.60
CA ALA A 362 -3.99 5.29 -17.64
C ALA A 362 -3.84 3.84 -17.16
N LYS A 363 -3.43 3.65 -15.91
CA LYS A 363 -3.29 2.32 -15.30
C LYS A 363 -4.63 1.67 -14.97
N GLU A 364 -5.59 2.40 -14.40
CA GLU A 364 -6.84 1.83 -13.89
C GLU A 364 -7.91 1.66 -14.98
N HIS A 365 -7.99 2.59 -15.92
CA HIS A 365 -9.00 2.59 -16.99
C HIS A 365 -8.46 2.09 -18.34
N ARG A 366 -7.27 1.48 -18.36
CA ARG A 366 -6.62 0.97 -19.57
C ARG A 366 -7.53 0.11 -20.43
N TRP A 367 -8.20 -0.87 -19.82
CA TRP A 367 -9.07 -1.80 -20.54
C TRP A 367 -10.27 -1.08 -21.18
N GLU A 368 -10.86 -0.12 -20.46
CA GLU A 368 -12.06 0.60 -20.89
C GLU A 368 -11.78 1.62 -21.99
N LEU A 369 -10.59 2.24 -21.97
CA LEU A 369 -10.22 3.31 -22.88
C LEU A 369 -9.52 2.80 -24.16
N ILE A 370 -8.62 1.81 -24.07
CA ILE A 370 -7.89 1.26 -25.23
C ILE A 370 -8.07 -0.24 -25.45
N GLY A 371 -8.50 -1.01 -24.44
CA GLY A 371 -8.54 -2.48 -24.51
C GLY A 371 -9.46 -3.03 -25.58
N GLU A 372 -10.65 -2.44 -25.73
CA GLU A 372 -11.62 -2.83 -26.77
C GLU A 372 -11.08 -2.55 -28.18
N ALA A 373 -10.50 -1.38 -28.41
CA ALA A 373 -9.93 -0.98 -29.69
C ALA A 373 -8.78 -1.90 -30.10
N ASN A 374 -7.82 -2.16 -29.21
CA ASN A 374 -6.71 -3.06 -29.50
C ASN A 374 -7.20 -4.50 -29.74
N SER A 375 -8.18 -4.98 -28.97
CA SER A 375 -8.80 -6.30 -29.22
C SER A 375 -9.43 -6.40 -30.62
N GLN A 376 -10.09 -5.33 -31.07
CA GLN A 376 -10.63 -5.26 -32.44
C GLN A 376 -9.51 -5.22 -33.49
N LEU A 377 -8.44 -4.45 -33.27
CA LEU A 377 -7.29 -4.41 -34.17
C LEU A 377 -6.60 -5.77 -34.30
N SER A 378 -6.39 -6.49 -33.19
CA SER A 378 -5.83 -7.84 -33.23
C SER A 378 -6.76 -8.81 -33.98
N ARG A 379 -8.08 -8.67 -33.85
CA ARG A 379 -9.06 -9.47 -34.63
C ARG A 379 -8.99 -9.14 -36.12
N LEU A 380 -8.92 -7.86 -36.50
CA LEU A 380 -8.77 -7.44 -37.89
C LEU A 380 -7.45 -7.94 -38.49
N ALA A 381 -6.37 -7.93 -37.72
CA ALA A 381 -5.08 -8.48 -38.13
C ALA A 381 -5.18 -9.99 -38.38
N ARG A 382 -5.84 -10.73 -37.48
CA ARG A 382 -6.10 -12.17 -37.70
C ARG A 382 -6.94 -12.44 -38.96
N LYS A 383 -7.96 -11.61 -39.22
CA LYS A 383 -8.83 -11.76 -40.40
C LYS A 383 -8.09 -11.50 -41.71
N SER A 384 -7.45 -10.34 -41.83
CA SER A 384 -6.86 -9.85 -43.08
C SER A 384 -5.43 -10.35 -43.30
N GLY A 385 -4.68 -10.62 -42.22
CA GLY A 385 -3.23 -10.85 -42.27
C GLY A 385 -2.42 -9.54 -42.37
N GLN A 386 -3.09 -8.38 -42.32
CA GLN A 386 -2.44 -7.08 -42.28
C GLN A 386 -2.12 -6.70 -40.83
N GLU A 387 -0.93 -6.19 -40.58
CA GLU A 387 -0.56 -5.66 -39.27
C GLU A 387 -1.12 -4.24 -39.09
N PHE A 388 -1.68 -3.97 -37.91
CA PHE A 388 -2.17 -2.66 -37.51
C PHE A 388 -1.41 -2.17 -36.29
N ARG A 389 -1.18 -0.86 -36.20
CA ARG A 389 -0.57 -0.25 -35.01
C ARG A 389 -1.58 -0.30 -33.86
N GLU A 390 -1.24 -0.99 -32.79
CA GLU A 390 -1.99 -0.96 -31.53
C GLU A 390 -1.69 0.34 -30.77
N PHE A 391 -2.67 0.82 -29.99
CA PHE A 391 -2.51 1.99 -29.12
C PHE A 391 -1.64 1.62 -27.91
N SER A 392 -0.61 2.43 -27.66
CA SER A 392 0.31 2.24 -26.54
C SER A 392 -0.18 2.95 -25.28
N ASP A 393 0.50 2.70 -24.16
CA ASP A 393 0.21 3.39 -22.91
C ASP A 393 0.54 4.89 -23.02
N GLU A 394 1.55 5.27 -23.83
CA GLU A 394 1.86 6.67 -24.13
C GLU A 394 0.76 7.38 -24.95
N ASP A 395 0.13 6.68 -25.91
CA ASP A 395 -1.01 7.23 -26.65
C ASP A 395 -2.17 7.53 -25.68
N LEU A 396 -2.42 6.62 -24.72
CA LEU A 396 -3.44 6.77 -23.68
C LEU A 396 -3.13 7.93 -22.73
N GLU A 397 -1.90 7.98 -22.20
CA GLU A 397 -1.46 9.07 -21.32
C GLU A 397 -1.59 10.44 -22.02
N THR A 398 -1.22 10.52 -23.30
CA THR A 398 -1.37 11.76 -24.10
C THR A 398 -2.83 12.20 -24.18
N ARG A 399 -3.75 11.27 -24.45
CA ARG A 399 -5.19 11.58 -24.56
C ARG A 399 -5.80 12.02 -23.23
N ILE A 400 -5.38 11.38 -22.13
CA ILE A 400 -5.83 11.77 -20.79
C ILE A 400 -5.26 13.15 -20.45
N ALA A 401 -4.00 13.44 -20.78
CA ALA A 401 -3.38 14.74 -20.54
C ALA A 401 -4.05 15.86 -21.36
N GLU A 402 -4.38 15.62 -22.63
CA GLU A 402 -5.14 16.55 -23.47
C GLU A 402 -6.52 16.85 -22.86
N HIS A 403 -7.26 15.81 -22.46
CA HIS A 403 -8.54 15.98 -21.79
C HIS A 403 -8.41 16.77 -20.48
N LEU A 404 -7.41 16.43 -19.66
CA LEU A 404 -7.15 17.10 -18.39
C LEU A 404 -6.78 18.59 -18.59
N ALA A 405 -6.04 18.92 -19.64
CA ALA A 405 -5.72 20.30 -20.00
C ALA A 405 -6.96 21.11 -20.41
N GLU A 406 -7.97 20.46 -21.00
CA GLU A 406 -9.24 21.09 -21.36
C GLU A 406 -10.16 21.32 -20.15
N VAL A 407 -10.30 20.32 -19.26
CA VAL A 407 -11.27 20.35 -18.15
C VAL A 407 -10.71 20.89 -16.83
N GLY A 408 -9.38 20.91 -16.70
CA GLY A 408 -8.66 21.31 -15.49
C GLY A 408 -8.75 20.28 -14.35
N LEU A 409 -7.80 20.37 -13.40
CA LEU A 409 -7.79 19.54 -12.18
C LEU A 409 -8.90 19.92 -11.18
N THR A 410 -9.42 21.15 -11.27
CA THR A 410 -10.47 21.67 -10.40
C THR A 410 -11.79 21.84 -11.15
N ASP A 411 -12.88 21.73 -10.42
CA ASP A 411 -14.21 22.04 -10.92
C ASP A 411 -14.50 23.56 -10.90
N GLU A 412 -15.74 23.93 -11.27
CA GLU A 412 -16.20 25.32 -11.29
C GLU A 412 -16.26 25.98 -9.90
N THR A 413 -16.25 25.18 -8.83
CA THR A 413 -16.24 25.65 -7.44
C THR A 413 -14.82 25.85 -6.89
N GLY A 414 -13.80 25.41 -7.64
CA GLY A 414 -12.41 25.43 -7.22
C GLY A 414 -11.98 24.19 -6.41
N GLU A 415 -12.85 23.18 -6.30
CA GLU A 415 -12.50 21.91 -5.65
C GLU A 415 -11.83 20.96 -6.63
N LEU A 416 -10.91 20.11 -6.14
CA LEU A 416 -10.31 19.06 -6.95
C LEU A 416 -11.37 18.08 -7.45
N ARG A 417 -11.30 17.75 -8.74
CA ARG A 417 -12.14 16.72 -9.38
C ARG A 417 -11.72 15.32 -8.89
N THR A 418 -12.66 14.38 -8.92
CA THR A 418 -12.34 12.97 -8.67
C THR A 418 -11.64 12.36 -9.88
N ILE A 419 -10.87 11.30 -9.65
CA ILE A 419 -10.19 10.58 -10.71
C ILE A 419 -11.21 9.94 -11.65
N ASP A 420 -12.28 9.36 -11.11
CA ASP A 420 -13.34 8.72 -11.88
C ASP A 420 -14.13 9.72 -12.75
N ASP A 421 -14.34 10.96 -12.28
CA ASP A 421 -14.99 12.02 -13.07
C ASP A 421 -14.15 12.44 -14.29
N ILE A 422 -12.83 12.58 -14.09
CA ILE A 422 -11.91 12.87 -15.19
C ILE A 422 -11.88 11.69 -16.16
N ALA A 423 -11.76 10.46 -15.67
CA ALA A 423 -11.67 9.26 -16.49
C ALA A 423 -12.90 9.06 -17.38
N LYS A 424 -14.13 9.30 -16.87
CA LYS A 424 -15.37 9.22 -17.64
C LYS A 424 -15.47 10.22 -18.78
N GLY A 425 -14.80 11.36 -18.66
CA GLY A 425 -14.73 12.39 -19.70
C GLY A 425 -13.77 12.04 -20.84
N VAL A 426 -12.83 11.11 -20.62
CA VAL A 426 -11.83 10.71 -21.63
C VAL A 426 -12.50 9.90 -22.74
N ALA A 427 -12.32 10.35 -23.98
CA ALA A 427 -12.82 9.65 -25.16
C ALA A 427 -12.11 8.29 -25.34
N LYS A 428 -12.91 7.23 -25.52
CA LYS A 428 -12.42 5.90 -25.85
C LYS A 428 -11.78 5.87 -27.23
N PHE A 429 -10.73 5.08 -27.37
CA PHE A 429 -10.11 4.83 -28.66
C PHE A 429 -10.99 3.93 -29.53
N ASN A 430 -10.94 4.15 -30.84
CA ASN A 430 -11.57 3.30 -31.84
C ASN A 430 -10.51 2.68 -32.76
N ALA A 431 -10.68 1.40 -33.13
CA ALA A 431 -9.83 0.73 -34.13
C ALA A 431 -9.74 1.51 -35.46
N ALA A 432 -10.83 2.19 -35.86
CA ALA A 432 -10.86 3.02 -37.05
C ALA A 432 -9.86 4.20 -37.00
N GLU A 433 -9.47 4.68 -35.82
CA GLU A 433 -8.43 5.72 -35.69
C GLU A 433 -7.05 5.21 -36.12
N SER A 434 -6.80 3.90 -36.06
CA SER A 434 -5.54 3.28 -36.46
C SER A 434 -5.54 2.82 -37.91
N CYS A 435 -6.61 2.13 -38.35
CA CYS A 435 -6.65 1.52 -39.69
C CYS A 435 -7.48 2.28 -40.72
N GLY A 436 -8.31 3.25 -40.30
CA GLY A 436 -9.28 3.94 -41.14
C GLY A 436 -10.61 3.18 -41.25
N GLN A 437 -11.72 3.92 -41.27
CA GLN A 437 -13.06 3.33 -41.33
C GLN A 437 -13.29 2.50 -42.60
N ASP A 438 -12.81 2.97 -43.75
CA ASP A 438 -12.97 2.28 -45.04
C ASP A 438 -12.28 0.90 -45.03
N VAL A 439 -11.09 0.81 -44.43
CA VAL A 439 -10.32 -0.45 -44.32
C VAL A 439 -11.02 -1.41 -43.35
N LEU A 440 -11.52 -0.89 -42.23
CA LEU A 440 -12.29 -1.67 -41.26
C LEU A 440 -13.53 -2.29 -41.90
N ASP A 441 -14.29 -1.49 -42.65
CA ASP A 441 -15.51 -1.93 -43.34
C ASP A 441 -15.19 -2.93 -44.46
N GLU A 442 -14.10 -2.70 -45.21
CA GLU A 442 -13.65 -3.62 -46.25
C GLU A 442 -13.25 -4.98 -45.68
N ILE A 443 -12.46 -5.02 -44.60
CA ILE A 443 -12.05 -6.27 -43.97
C ILE A 443 -13.25 -7.02 -43.42
N ASN A 444 -14.17 -6.34 -42.73
CA ASN A 444 -15.36 -6.99 -42.17
C ASN A 444 -16.31 -7.51 -43.27
N ARG A 445 -16.34 -6.87 -44.44
CA ARG A 445 -17.09 -7.35 -45.61
C ARG A 445 -16.44 -8.58 -46.24
N LEU A 446 -15.11 -8.60 -46.39
CA LEU A 446 -14.37 -9.70 -47.03
C LEU A 446 -14.20 -10.91 -46.12
N TYR A 447 -14.06 -10.67 -44.81
CA TYR A 447 -13.80 -11.64 -43.75
C TYR A 447 -14.87 -11.52 -42.66
N PRO A 448 -16.09 -12.02 -42.93
CA PRO A 448 -17.21 -11.91 -42.00
C PRO A 448 -17.01 -12.77 -40.76
N ASP A 449 -17.58 -12.35 -39.64
CA ASP A 449 -17.56 -13.13 -38.39
C ASP A 449 -18.55 -14.30 -38.38
N TYR A 450 -19.55 -14.23 -39.26
CA TYR A 450 -20.59 -15.25 -39.38
C TYR A 450 -20.91 -15.51 -40.85
N VAL A 451 -21.23 -16.76 -41.16
CA VAL A 451 -21.75 -17.15 -42.47
C VAL A 451 -23.11 -17.81 -42.28
N LYS A 452 -24.06 -17.44 -43.15
CA LYS A 452 -25.40 -18.04 -43.14
C LYS A 452 -25.39 -19.36 -43.89
N SER A 453 -25.75 -20.45 -43.21
CA SER A 453 -25.93 -21.77 -43.82
C SER A 453 -27.17 -22.45 -43.27
N ASN A 454 -28.02 -22.99 -44.16
CA ASN A 454 -29.25 -23.72 -43.81
C ASN A 454 -30.13 -23.01 -42.76
N GLY A 455 -30.24 -21.67 -42.87
CA GLY A 455 -31.02 -20.84 -41.94
C GLY A 455 -30.37 -20.59 -40.58
N ARG A 456 -29.10 -20.96 -40.38
CA ARG A 456 -28.30 -20.73 -39.17
C ARG A 456 -27.15 -19.77 -39.46
N GLU A 457 -26.78 -18.98 -38.46
CA GLU A 457 -25.55 -18.17 -38.49
C GLU A 457 -24.43 -18.96 -37.82
N LEU A 458 -23.38 -19.26 -38.57
CA LEU A 458 -22.24 -20.05 -38.11
C LEU A 458 -21.04 -19.13 -37.90
N PRO A 459 -20.48 -19.03 -36.68
CA PRO A 459 -19.30 -18.22 -36.42
C PRO A 459 -18.07 -18.76 -37.18
N VAL A 460 -17.30 -17.86 -37.79
CA VAL A 460 -16.07 -18.18 -38.53
C VAL A 460 -14.87 -17.70 -37.74
N GLU A 461 -13.90 -18.59 -37.55
CA GLU A 461 -12.61 -18.30 -36.94
C GLU A 461 -11.52 -18.17 -38.00
N TYR A 462 -10.43 -17.47 -37.68
CA TYR A 462 -9.33 -17.19 -38.61
C TYR A 462 -8.00 -17.61 -38.02
N ALA A 463 -7.39 -18.64 -38.60
CA ALA A 463 -6.06 -19.13 -38.21
C ALA A 463 -5.00 -18.33 -38.96
N ARG A 464 -3.99 -17.84 -38.23
CA ARG A 464 -2.81 -17.18 -38.80
C ARG A 464 -1.48 -17.77 -38.35
N ASP A 465 -1.50 -18.60 -37.31
CA ASP A 465 -0.32 -19.30 -36.78
C ASP A 465 -0.58 -20.80 -36.81
N GLY A 466 0.34 -21.57 -37.40
CA GLY A 466 0.28 -23.04 -37.49
C GLY A 466 0.35 -23.59 -38.91
N GLU A 467 0.02 -24.88 -39.07
CA GLU A 467 0.07 -25.57 -40.36
C GLU A 467 -0.97 -25.07 -41.37
N TYR A 468 -2.06 -24.45 -40.89
CA TYR A 468 -3.10 -23.87 -41.72
C TYR A 468 -3.27 -22.37 -41.43
N ILE A 469 -3.37 -21.59 -42.50
CA ILE A 469 -3.62 -20.15 -42.48
C ILE A 469 -4.88 -19.87 -43.29
N GLY A 470 -5.95 -19.39 -42.65
CA GLY A 470 -7.22 -19.10 -43.32
C GLY A 470 -8.46 -19.28 -42.43
N PRO A 471 -9.66 -19.13 -43.01
CA PRO A 471 -10.92 -19.28 -42.28
C PRO A 471 -11.22 -20.74 -41.94
N TYR A 472 -11.78 -20.99 -40.77
CA TYR A 472 -12.25 -22.31 -40.35
C TYR A 472 -13.46 -22.23 -39.40
N PHE A 473 -14.22 -23.31 -39.31
CA PHE A 473 -15.20 -23.52 -38.25
C PHE A 473 -14.56 -24.24 -37.07
N ASP A 474 -14.72 -23.69 -35.87
CA ASP A 474 -14.38 -24.40 -34.63
C ASP A 474 -15.17 -25.71 -34.53
N HIS A 475 -14.57 -26.71 -33.89
CA HIS A 475 -15.14 -28.05 -33.75
C HIS A 475 -16.48 -28.08 -32.99
N GLY A 476 -16.78 -27.07 -32.17
CA GLY A 476 -18.07 -26.86 -31.52
C GLY A 476 -19.11 -26.20 -32.43
N THR A 477 -18.68 -25.51 -33.48
CA THR A 477 -19.57 -24.88 -34.47
C THR A 477 -19.97 -25.87 -35.56
N VAL A 478 -18.97 -26.47 -36.23
CA VAL A 478 -19.16 -27.53 -37.21
C VAL A 478 -18.17 -28.64 -36.92
N GLY A 479 -18.69 -29.83 -36.65
CA GLY A 479 -17.92 -31.02 -36.35
C GLY A 479 -18.41 -32.23 -37.15
N VAL A 480 -17.78 -33.38 -36.92
CA VAL A 480 -18.10 -34.63 -37.63
C VAL A 480 -19.58 -35.00 -37.51
N ASP A 481 -20.20 -34.71 -36.36
CA ASP A 481 -21.57 -35.14 -36.06
C ASP A 481 -22.65 -34.35 -36.83
N ASN A 482 -22.38 -33.09 -37.19
CA ASN A 482 -23.37 -32.18 -37.77
C ASN A 482 -22.99 -31.62 -39.15
N ILE A 483 -21.76 -31.87 -39.66
CA ILE A 483 -21.29 -31.31 -40.92
C ILE A 483 -22.20 -31.63 -42.11
N LEU A 484 -22.82 -32.81 -42.13
CA LEU A 484 -23.70 -33.23 -43.22
C LEU A 484 -25.01 -32.45 -43.27
N ASP A 485 -25.43 -31.90 -42.14
CA ASP A 485 -26.72 -31.23 -42.00
C ASP A 485 -26.56 -29.69 -41.97
N VAL A 486 -25.36 -29.21 -41.67
CA VAL A 486 -25.08 -27.79 -41.39
C VAL A 486 -24.14 -27.15 -42.43
N TYR A 487 -23.19 -27.88 -43.03
CA TYR A 487 -22.18 -27.30 -43.91
C TYR A 487 -22.53 -27.54 -45.41
N PRO A 488 -22.65 -26.48 -46.24
CA PRO A 488 -23.09 -26.57 -47.64
C PRO A 488 -21.96 -27.06 -48.56
N GLU A 489 -22.28 -27.64 -49.73
CA GLU A 489 -21.28 -28.31 -50.58
C GLU A 489 -20.09 -27.42 -50.96
N ASP A 490 -20.36 -26.14 -51.25
CA ASP A 490 -19.37 -25.10 -51.53
C ASP A 490 -19.52 -23.93 -50.54
N ALA A 491 -18.76 -23.92 -49.44
CA ALA A 491 -18.74 -22.80 -48.50
C ALA A 491 -17.43 -22.01 -48.61
N ALA A 492 -17.49 -20.88 -49.33
CA ALA A 492 -16.42 -19.89 -49.38
C ALA A 492 -16.88 -18.56 -48.76
N ILE A 493 -15.97 -17.86 -48.10
CA ILE A 493 -16.19 -16.48 -47.67
C ILE A 493 -16.10 -15.52 -48.86
N PRO A 494 -16.58 -14.25 -48.74
CA PRO A 494 -16.53 -13.28 -49.83
C PRO A 494 -15.14 -13.00 -50.40
N SER A 495 -14.07 -13.21 -49.61
CA SER A 495 -12.68 -13.15 -50.10
C SER A 495 -12.29 -14.28 -51.06
N GLY A 496 -13.16 -15.26 -51.29
CA GLY A 496 -12.94 -16.43 -52.15
C GLY A 496 -12.28 -17.62 -51.46
N GLN A 497 -11.93 -17.50 -50.18
CA GLN A 497 -11.31 -18.59 -49.41
C GLN A 497 -12.35 -19.61 -48.93
N GLN A 498 -12.04 -20.90 -49.04
CA GLN A 498 -12.88 -21.98 -48.51
C GLN A 498 -12.75 -22.08 -46.99
N ILE A 499 -13.87 -22.28 -46.29
CA ILE A 499 -13.88 -22.38 -44.82
C ILE A 499 -13.55 -23.81 -44.40
N MET A 500 -12.42 -24.02 -43.73
CA MET A 500 -12.00 -25.35 -43.26
C MET A 500 -12.74 -25.77 -41.99
N CYS A 501 -12.52 -26.99 -41.48
CA CYS A 501 -13.17 -27.48 -40.27
C CYS A 501 -12.13 -27.91 -39.25
N GLN A 502 -12.27 -27.48 -38.00
CA GLN A 502 -11.47 -27.98 -36.90
C GLN A 502 -12.09 -29.28 -36.36
N THR A 503 -11.28 -30.31 -36.18
CA THR A 503 -11.72 -31.59 -35.61
C THR A 503 -10.76 -32.07 -34.53
N LYS A 504 -11.29 -32.88 -33.61
CA LYS A 504 -10.47 -33.64 -32.65
C LYS A 504 -9.77 -34.79 -33.36
N LYS A 505 -8.44 -34.81 -33.29
CA LYS A 505 -7.58 -35.93 -33.68
C LYS A 505 -7.16 -36.66 -32.40
N HIS A 506 -7.37 -37.98 -32.38
CA HIS A 506 -6.98 -38.83 -31.28
C HIS A 506 -5.74 -39.61 -31.72
N GLU A 507 -4.64 -39.43 -31.00
CA GLU A 507 -3.37 -40.13 -31.24
C GLU A 507 -3.10 -41.10 -30.09
N PHE A 508 -2.79 -42.34 -30.42
CA PHE A 508 -2.47 -43.38 -29.44
C PHE A 508 -0.95 -43.48 -29.32
N ILE A 509 -0.43 -43.17 -28.13
CA ILE A 509 0.99 -43.27 -27.80
C ILE A 509 1.10 -44.21 -26.59
N GLY A 510 1.48 -45.47 -26.84
CA GLY A 510 1.43 -46.53 -25.83
C GLY A 510 -0.01 -46.82 -25.40
N ASP A 511 -0.27 -46.82 -24.09
CA ASP A 511 -1.60 -47.04 -23.49
C ASP A 511 -2.40 -45.74 -23.28
N GLN A 512 -1.86 -44.60 -23.72
CA GLN A 512 -2.48 -43.28 -23.54
C GLN A 512 -3.06 -42.74 -24.84
N THR A 513 -4.25 -42.13 -24.74
CA THR A 513 -4.90 -41.42 -25.85
C THR A 513 -4.68 -39.92 -25.66
N TRP A 514 -4.02 -39.29 -26.62
CA TRP A 514 -3.84 -37.84 -26.70
C TRP A 514 -4.85 -37.25 -27.68
N THR A 515 -5.51 -36.17 -27.28
CA THR A 515 -6.47 -35.47 -28.15
C THR A 515 -5.90 -34.11 -28.52
N SER A 516 -5.66 -33.89 -29.81
CA SER A 516 -5.27 -32.60 -30.38
C SER A 516 -6.37 -32.06 -31.30
N LEU A 517 -6.40 -30.75 -31.51
CA LEU A 517 -7.28 -30.11 -32.49
C LEU A 517 -6.49 -29.87 -33.76
N VAL A 518 -7.02 -30.30 -34.89
CA VAL A 518 -6.42 -30.13 -36.23
C VAL A 518 -7.44 -29.54 -37.18
N ILE A 519 -6.96 -28.73 -38.13
CA ILE A 519 -7.80 -28.13 -39.17
C ILE A 519 -7.67 -28.99 -40.43
N VAL A 520 -8.81 -29.43 -40.96
CA VAL A 520 -8.88 -30.37 -42.09
C VAL A 520 -9.90 -29.88 -43.12
N SER A 521 -9.89 -30.49 -44.31
CA SER A 521 -10.84 -30.15 -45.35
C SER A 521 -12.27 -30.58 -44.97
N PRO A 522 -13.30 -29.84 -45.42
CA PRO A 522 -14.69 -30.24 -45.19
C PRO A 522 -15.02 -31.62 -45.77
N GLU A 523 -14.40 -32.00 -46.88
CA GLU A 523 -14.59 -33.30 -47.53
C GLU A 523 -14.14 -34.45 -46.63
N GLU A 524 -13.00 -34.31 -45.97
CA GLU A 524 -12.47 -35.32 -45.04
C GLU A 524 -13.45 -35.53 -43.86
N VAL A 525 -13.97 -34.44 -43.30
CA VAL A 525 -14.93 -34.49 -42.20
C VAL A 525 -16.27 -35.09 -42.67
N ARG A 526 -16.73 -34.77 -43.87
CA ARG A 526 -17.94 -35.37 -44.48
C ARG A 526 -17.79 -36.86 -44.73
N GLU A 527 -16.65 -37.31 -45.24
CA GLU A 527 -16.42 -38.73 -45.48
C GLU A 527 -16.47 -39.51 -44.15
N LYS A 528 -15.84 -38.95 -43.11
CA LYS A 528 -15.88 -39.51 -41.76
C LYS A 528 -17.31 -39.55 -41.19
N ALA A 529 -18.06 -38.46 -41.34
CA ALA A 529 -19.46 -38.37 -40.92
C ALA A 529 -20.35 -39.41 -41.64
N ARG A 530 -20.17 -39.58 -42.96
CA ARG A 530 -20.88 -40.59 -43.76
C ARG A 530 -20.59 -42.01 -43.28
N LYS A 531 -19.32 -42.32 -42.99
CA LYS A 531 -18.91 -43.63 -42.43
C LYS A 531 -19.57 -43.89 -41.06
N ILE A 532 -19.62 -42.89 -40.18
CA ILE A 532 -20.24 -42.99 -38.86
C ILE A 532 -21.75 -43.20 -38.99
N ARG A 533 -22.44 -42.38 -39.79
CA ARG A 533 -23.90 -42.49 -40.00
C ARG A 533 -24.28 -43.83 -40.64
N ALA A 534 -23.49 -44.33 -41.60
CA ALA A 534 -23.70 -45.66 -42.18
C ALA A 534 -23.50 -46.79 -41.16
N ARG A 535 -22.51 -46.67 -40.24
CA ARG A 535 -22.31 -47.63 -39.16
C ARG A 535 -23.46 -47.61 -38.15
N GLN A 536 -23.92 -46.42 -37.77
CA GLN A 536 -25.08 -46.24 -36.89
C GLN A 536 -26.33 -46.83 -37.51
N GLN A 537 -26.61 -46.57 -38.79
CA GLN A 537 -27.75 -47.18 -39.49
C GLN A 537 -27.69 -48.71 -39.48
N LYS A 538 -26.50 -49.31 -39.70
CA LYS A 538 -26.32 -50.77 -39.59
C LYS A 538 -26.58 -51.28 -38.17
N GLN A 539 -26.12 -50.56 -37.15
CA GLN A 539 -26.35 -50.93 -35.75
C GLN A 539 -27.82 -50.77 -35.35
N GLU A 540 -28.48 -49.70 -35.78
CA GLU A 540 -29.92 -49.49 -35.56
C GLU A 540 -30.76 -50.53 -36.29
N GLU A 541 -30.39 -50.92 -37.51
CA GLU A 541 -31.06 -51.99 -38.23
C GLU A 541 -30.85 -53.33 -37.52
N ALA A 542 -29.63 -53.63 -37.05
CA ALA A 542 -29.34 -54.83 -36.27
C ALA A 542 -30.13 -54.86 -34.95
N ALA A 543 -30.18 -53.75 -34.21
CA ALA A 543 -30.95 -53.61 -32.97
C ALA A 543 -32.46 -53.65 -33.22
N ARG A 544 -32.94 -53.13 -34.35
CA ARG A 544 -34.35 -53.23 -34.75
C ARG A 544 -34.73 -54.68 -35.04
N ARG A 545 -33.86 -55.42 -35.74
CA ARG A 545 -34.05 -56.86 -35.98
C ARG A 545 -34.00 -57.66 -34.67
N GLU A 546 -33.14 -57.29 -33.74
CA GLU A 546 -33.07 -57.89 -32.40
C GLU A 546 -34.35 -57.67 -31.60
N ARG A 547 -34.87 -56.44 -31.55
CA ARG A 547 -36.14 -56.15 -30.90
C ARG A 547 -37.31 -56.90 -31.53
N ALA A 548 -37.33 -57.02 -32.85
CA ALA A 548 -38.35 -57.81 -33.54
C ALA A 548 -38.27 -59.30 -33.16
N PHE A 549 -37.06 -59.86 -33.11
CA PHE A 549 -36.83 -61.24 -32.67
C PHE A 549 -37.35 -61.49 -31.25
N TYR A 550 -37.01 -60.62 -30.30
CA TYR A 550 -37.48 -60.77 -28.91
C TYR A 550 -39.00 -60.56 -28.77
N ALA A 551 -39.59 -59.65 -29.54
CA ALA A 551 -41.05 -59.49 -29.57
C ALA A 551 -41.76 -60.75 -30.10
N ASP A 552 -41.21 -61.43 -31.11
CA ASP A 552 -41.75 -62.70 -31.60
C ASP A 552 -41.66 -63.80 -30.54
N VAL A 553 -40.53 -63.89 -29.82
CA VAL A 553 -40.37 -64.82 -28.68
C VAL A 553 -41.41 -64.55 -27.59
N GLU A 554 -41.59 -63.29 -27.19
CA GLU A 554 -42.59 -62.89 -26.17
C GLU A 554 -44.01 -63.23 -26.61
N ASN A 555 -44.38 -62.96 -27.87
CA ASN A 555 -45.69 -63.29 -28.41
C ASN A 555 -45.96 -64.81 -28.37
N VAL A 556 -44.96 -65.62 -28.72
CA VAL A 556 -45.07 -67.09 -28.67
C VAL A 556 -45.23 -67.56 -27.21
N ILE A 557 -44.45 -67.00 -26.28
CA ILE A 557 -44.58 -67.30 -24.85
C ILE A 557 -45.98 -66.93 -24.33
N ALA A 558 -46.46 -65.72 -24.60
CA ALA A 558 -47.77 -65.26 -24.18
C ALA A 558 -48.90 -66.14 -24.74
N TRP A 559 -48.78 -66.56 -26.01
CA TRP A 559 -49.72 -67.51 -26.60
C TRP A 559 -49.69 -68.87 -25.90
N MET A 560 -48.51 -69.38 -25.52
CA MET A 560 -48.39 -70.62 -24.75
C MET A 560 -48.97 -70.51 -23.33
N GLU A 561 -48.78 -69.35 -22.67
CA GLU A 561 -49.34 -69.08 -21.35
C GLU A 561 -50.88 -68.95 -21.37
N SER A 562 -51.46 -68.52 -22.49
CA SER A 562 -52.92 -68.37 -22.66
C SER A 562 -53.72 -69.69 -22.52
N PHE A 563 -53.09 -70.86 -22.71
CA PHE A 563 -53.73 -72.17 -22.55
C PHE A 563 -54.00 -72.56 -21.08
N GLY A 564 -53.56 -71.77 -20.09
CA GLY A 564 -53.96 -71.92 -18.68
C GLY A 564 -53.60 -73.28 -18.04
N ASN A 565 -54.41 -73.74 -17.07
CA ASN A 565 -54.25 -75.02 -16.37
C ASN A 565 -55.08 -76.17 -16.99
N GLU A 566 -55.66 -75.97 -18.17
CA GLU A 566 -56.61 -76.91 -18.79
C GLU A 566 -55.93 -78.11 -19.48
N LEU A 567 -54.59 -78.12 -19.52
CA LEU A 567 -53.81 -79.21 -20.11
C LEU A 567 -53.49 -80.33 -19.09
N PRO A 568 -53.48 -81.62 -19.50
CA PRO A 568 -52.95 -82.73 -18.72
C PRO A 568 -51.54 -82.48 -18.15
N ALA A 569 -51.24 -83.01 -16.95
CA ALA A 569 -50.00 -82.72 -16.21
C ALA A 569 -48.70 -82.99 -16.99
N GLU A 570 -48.65 -84.04 -17.80
CA GLU A 570 -47.49 -84.35 -18.65
C GLU A 570 -47.27 -83.29 -19.75
N LEU A 571 -48.35 -82.71 -20.28
CA LEU A 571 -48.30 -81.65 -21.27
C LEU A 571 -47.93 -80.30 -20.62
N GLN A 572 -48.36 -80.04 -19.39
CA GLN A 572 -47.91 -78.86 -18.64
C GLN A 572 -46.39 -78.84 -18.40
N LYS A 573 -45.78 -80.01 -18.14
CA LYS A 573 -44.31 -80.14 -18.01
C LYS A 573 -43.59 -79.85 -19.32
N GLN A 574 -44.08 -80.37 -20.45
CA GLN A 574 -43.50 -80.12 -21.77
C GLN A 574 -43.63 -78.64 -22.18
N ARG A 575 -44.78 -78.01 -21.88
CA ARG A 575 -44.98 -76.57 -22.06
C ARG A 575 -43.98 -75.76 -21.25
N LEU A 576 -43.83 -76.04 -19.96
CA LEU A 576 -42.89 -75.31 -19.09
C LEU A 576 -41.44 -75.42 -19.59
N ALA A 577 -41.03 -76.60 -20.05
CA ALA A 577 -39.70 -76.80 -20.63
C ALA A 577 -39.50 -75.95 -21.91
N LEU A 578 -40.49 -75.94 -22.82
CA LEU A 578 -40.44 -75.12 -24.04
C LEU A 578 -40.45 -73.61 -23.76
N THR A 579 -41.23 -73.15 -22.78
CA THR A 579 -41.24 -71.74 -22.35
C THR A 579 -39.89 -71.33 -21.74
N ILE A 580 -39.26 -72.21 -20.95
CA ILE A 580 -37.91 -71.97 -20.43
C ILE A 580 -36.91 -71.90 -21.59
N ASP A 581 -36.93 -72.86 -22.51
CA ASP A 581 -36.03 -72.88 -23.67
C ASP A 581 -36.14 -71.59 -24.52
N LEU A 582 -37.36 -71.11 -24.75
CA LEU A 582 -37.63 -69.86 -25.48
C LEU A 582 -37.13 -68.61 -24.73
N ARG A 583 -37.24 -68.58 -23.39
CA ARG A 583 -36.72 -67.47 -22.57
C ARG A 583 -35.19 -67.36 -22.56
N TYR A 584 -34.48 -68.42 -22.96
CA TYR A 584 -33.00 -68.46 -22.97
C TYR A 584 -32.37 -68.40 -24.37
N VAL A 585 -33.13 -68.05 -25.42
CA VAL A 585 -32.56 -67.89 -26.77
C VAL A 585 -31.82 -66.55 -26.91
N ALA A 586 -30.51 -66.62 -27.18
CA ALA A 586 -29.66 -65.44 -27.42
C ALA A 586 -29.66 -65.03 -28.91
N TYR A 587 -29.77 -63.73 -29.19
CA TYR A 587 -29.88 -63.18 -30.55
C TYR A 587 -28.60 -63.29 -31.40
N GLU A 588 -27.41 -63.38 -30.77
CA GLU A 588 -26.13 -63.29 -31.49
C GLU A 588 -25.71 -64.53 -32.31
N ASP A 589 -26.51 -65.61 -32.34
CA ASP A 589 -26.20 -66.84 -33.08
C ASP A 589 -27.19 -67.06 -34.25
N GLU A 590 -26.71 -67.20 -35.49
CA GLU A 590 -27.54 -67.54 -36.67
C GLU A 590 -28.33 -68.85 -36.46
N ASN A 591 -27.83 -69.76 -35.61
CA ASN A 591 -28.57 -70.95 -35.20
C ASN A 591 -29.80 -70.64 -34.34
N SER A 592 -29.85 -69.50 -33.64
CA SER A 592 -30.95 -69.13 -32.74
C SER A 592 -32.22 -68.77 -33.50
N ALA A 593 -32.13 -68.05 -34.63
CA ALA A 593 -33.28 -67.76 -35.48
C ALA A 593 -33.85 -69.05 -36.13
N LYS A 594 -32.96 -69.98 -36.50
CA LYS A 594 -33.35 -71.29 -37.04
C LYS A 594 -33.98 -72.17 -35.96
N LYS A 595 -33.40 -72.21 -34.76
CA LYS A 595 -33.97 -72.89 -33.57
C LYS A 595 -35.31 -72.29 -33.16
N LEU A 596 -35.49 -70.98 -33.22
CA LEU A 596 -36.77 -70.33 -32.95
C LEU A 596 -37.83 -70.76 -33.96
N ASN A 597 -37.50 -70.75 -35.26
CA ASN A 597 -38.44 -71.25 -36.29
C ASN A 597 -38.79 -72.73 -36.10
N GLU A 598 -37.81 -73.58 -35.73
CA GLU A 598 -38.06 -74.98 -35.40
C GLU A 598 -38.93 -75.14 -34.14
N LEU A 599 -38.70 -74.32 -33.10
CA LEU A 599 -39.49 -74.31 -31.87
C LEU A 599 -40.91 -73.80 -32.12
N ILE A 600 -41.08 -72.70 -32.85
CA ILE A 600 -42.39 -72.19 -33.29
C ILE A 600 -43.13 -73.26 -34.06
N THR A 601 -42.49 -73.89 -35.05
CA THR A 601 -43.09 -74.97 -35.85
C THR A 601 -43.50 -76.16 -34.97
N LYS A 602 -42.66 -76.56 -34.01
CA LYS A 602 -42.99 -77.59 -33.03
C LYS A 602 -44.20 -77.19 -32.19
N VAL A 603 -44.22 -75.97 -31.63
CA VAL A 603 -45.35 -75.46 -30.83
C VAL A 603 -46.62 -75.39 -31.68
N THR A 604 -46.56 -74.92 -32.94
CA THR A 604 -47.74 -74.90 -33.83
C THR A 604 -48.26 -76.31 -34.11
N SER A 605 -47.37 -77.28 -34.33
CA SER A 605 -47.76 -78.69 -34.51
C SER A 605 -48.36 -79.31 -33.25
N TRP A 606 -47.90 -78.89 -32.08
CA TRP A 606 -48.33 -79.38 -30.78
C TRP A 606 -49.67 -78.77 -30.34
N CYS A 607 -49.90 -77.49 -30.63
CA CYS A 607 -51.19 -76.83 -30.48
C CYS A 607 -52.24 -77.42 -31.43
N ALA A 608 -51.87 -77.79 -32.67
CA ALA A 608 -52.76 -78.53 -33.56
C ALA A 608 -53.13 -79.92 -33.02
N ALA A 609 -52.26 -80.55 -32.21
CA ALA A 609 -52.57 -81.78 -31.49
C ALA A 609 -53.46 -81.53 -30.25
N CYS A 610 -53.27 -80.43 -29.52
CA CYS A 610 -54.14 -80.04 -28.39
C CYS A 610 -55.57 -79.68 -28.84
N GLY A 611 -55.74 -79.04 -30.00
CA GLY A 611 -57.05 -78.76 -30.59
C GLY A 611 -57.86 -80.01 -30.99
N LYS A 612 -57.25 -81.21 -31.00
CA LYS A 612 -57.97 -82.49 -31.14
C LYS A 612 -58.52 -83.03 -29.83
N TYR A 613 -58.23 -82.39 -28.69
CA TYR A 613 -58.69 -82.76 -27.35
C TYR A 613 -59.63 -81.72 -26.70
N GLN A 614 -60.13 -80.74 -27.47
CA GLN A 614 -61.22 -79.86 -27.08
C GLN A 614 -62.59 -80.47 -27.39
#